data_AF-A0A3P8F9Y0-F1
#
_entry.id   AF-A0A3P8F9Y0-F1
#
_cell.length_a   1.000
_cell.length_b   1.000
_cell.length_c   1.000
_cell.angle_alpha   90.00
_cell.angle_beta   90.00
_cell.angle_gamma   90.00
#
_symmetry.space_group_name_H-M   'P 1'
#
loop_
_entity.id
_entity.type
_entity.pdbx_description
1 polymer ?
#
loop_
_entity_poly.entity_id
_entity_poly.type
_entity_poly.pdbx_seq_one_letter_code
_entity_poly.pdbx_strand_id
1 'polypeptide(L)' 'MSVYKEYHDKCVLFIGQGNIVKLANDLGFTNVVTLEDVQAAYPLLDMVDHEHRRHIVSLIENMN' A
#
# COMPACT_ATOMS: atom_id res chain seq x y z
N MET A 1 -4.46 23.82 2.09
CA MET A 1 -5.73 23.58 1.35
C MET A 1 -6.12 22.15 1.64
N SER A 2 -7.35 21.89 2.07
CA SER A 2 -7.78 20.55 2.51
C SER A 2 -8.90 20.04 1.63
N VAL A 3 -8.81 18.79 1.20
CA VAL A 3 -9.70 18.10 0.26
C VAL A 3 -10.28 16.85 0.92
N TYR A 4 -11.45 16.38 0.45
CA TYR A 4 -12.05 15.11 0.87
C TYR A 4 -12.28 15.00 2.39
N LYS A 5 -12.73 16.09 3.01
CA LYS A 5 -12.89 16.22 4.47
C LYS A 5 -13.81 15.17 5.07
N GLU A 6 -14.80 14.73 4.32
CA GLU A 6 -15.75 13.68 4.71
C GLU A 6 -15.08 12.32 4.97
N TYR A 7 -13.82 12.14 4.55
CA TYR A 7 -13.04 10.92 4.75
C TYR A 7 -11.90 11.04 5.77
N HIS A 8 -11.71 12.20 6.40
CA HIS A 8 -10.57 12.43 7.31
C HIS A 8 -10.53 11.49 8.50
N ASP A 9 -11.71 11.09 9.00
CA ASP A 9 -11.86 10.15 10.13
C ASP A 9 -12.13 8.71 9.67
N LYS A 10 -12.03 8.44 8.36
CA LYS A 10 -12.24 7.10 7.78
C LYS A 10 -10.89 6.40 7.58
N CYS A 11 -10.94 5.07 7.56
CA CYS A 11 -9.82 4.24 7.12
C CYS A 11 -9.65 4.41 5.60
N VAL A 12 -8.54 4.99 5.16
CA VAL A 12 -8.29 5.30 3.74
C VAL A 12 -6.94 4.73 3.31
N LEU A 13 -6.95 3.90 2.26
CA LEU A 13 -5.75 3.43 1.58
C LEU A 13 -5.18 4.57 0.72
N PHE A 14 -3.98 5.03 1.03
CA PHE A 14 -3.23 5.97 0.21
C PHE A 14 -2.19 5.22 -0.63
N ILE A 15 -2.16 5.51 -1.94
CA ILE A 15 -1.20 4.92 -2.89
C ILE A 15 -0.53 6.06 -3.64
N GLY A 16 0.81 6.03 -3.73
CA GLY A 16 1.58 7.06 -4.42
C GLY A 16 3.08 6.89 -4.22
N GLN A 17 3.84 7.90 -4.63
CA GLN A 17 5.29 7.95 -4.50
C GLN A 17 5.73 8.93 -3.41
N GLY A 18 6.86 8.65 -2.76
CA GLY A 18 7.40 9.48 -1.69
C GLY A 18 6.73 9.21 -0.33
N ASN A 19 6.80 10.17 0.58
CA ASN A 19 6.23 10.01 1.93
C ASN A 19 4.71 10.28 1.94
N ILE A 20 3.96 9.31 1.43
CA ILE A 20 2.50 9.40 1.27
C ILE A 20 1.77 9.56 2.60
N VAL A 21 2.27 8.96 3.69
CA VAL A 21 1.66 9.07 5.02
C VAL A 21 1.76 10.50 5.53
N LYS A 22 2.94 11.13 5.41
CA LYS A 22 3.11 12.55 5.77
C LYS A 22 2.18 13.44 4.94
N LEU A 23 2.08 13.21 3.64
CA LEU A 23 1.21 13.99 2.76
C LEU A 23 -0.27 13.84 3.15
N ALA A 24 -0.73 12.62 3.44
CA ALA A 24 -2.09 12.36 3.87
C ALA A 24 -2.41 13.05 5.22
N ASN A 25 -1.48 12.99 6.16
CA ASN A 25 -1.60 13.69 7.45
C ASN A 25 -1.62 15.22 7.27
N ASP A 26 -0.76 15.78 6.41
CA ASP A 26 -0.73 17.21 6.08
C ASP A 26 -2.06 17.68 5.43
N LEU A 27 -2.80 16.78 4.77
CA LEU A 27 -4.12 17.04 4.18
C LEU A 27 -5.30 16.90 5.17
N GLY A 28 -5.06 16.27 6.32
CA GLY A 28 -6.02 16.10 7.43
C GLY A 28 -6.52 14.68 7.66
N PHE A 29 -6.03 13.68 6.93
CA PHE A 29 -6.43 12.29 7.16
C PHE A 29 -5.77 11.72 8.41
N THR A 30 -6.54 11.01 9.23
CA THR A 30 -6.08 10.51 10.54
C THR A 30 -5.89 9.00 10.58
N ASN A 31 -6.58 8.26 9.71
CA ASN A 31 -6.51 6.80 9.64
C ASN A 31 -6.07 6.35 8.24
N VAL A 32 -4.78 6.52 7.99
CA VAL A 32 -4.12 6.25 6.71
C VAL A 32 -3.56 4.84 6.71
N VAL A 33 -3.88 4.07 5.67
CA VAL A 33 -3.35 2.73 5.40
C VAL A 33 -2.45 2.80 4.17
N THR A 34 -1.31 2.12 4.19
CA THR A 34 -0.40 2.01 3.03
C THR A 34 -0.48 0.63 2.36
N LEU A 35 0.19 0.47 1.22
CA LEU A 35 0.32 -0.85 0.59
C LEU A 35 1.11 -1.83 1.47
N GLU A 36 2.11 -1.34 2.20
CA GLU A 36 2.87 -2.15 3.16
C GLU A 36 1.97 -2.69 4.28
N ASP A 37 1.05 -1.86 4.81
CA ASP A 37 0.08 -2.30 5.82
C ASP A 37 -0.85 -3.39 5.27
N VAL A 38 -1.33 -3.22 4.03
CA VAL A 38 -2.20 -4.20 3.35
C VAL A 38 -1.45 -5.51 3.09
N GLN A 39 -0.20 -5.44 2.63
CA GLN A 39 0.64 -6.61 2.40
C GLN A 39 0.90 -7.38 3.70
N ALA A 40 1.19 -6.67 4.79
CA ALA A 40 1.40 -7.27 6.10
C ALA A 40 0.13 -7.96 6.62
N ALA A 41 -1.04 -7.34 6.43
CA ALA A 41 -2.33 -7.89 6.87
C ALA A 41 -2.83 -9.04 5.98
N TYR A 42 -2.52 -9.02 4.68
CA TYR A 42 -2.98 -10.01 3.71
C TYR A 42 -1.83 -10.54 2.84
N PRO A 43 -0.91 -11.37 3.39
CA PRO A 43 0.28 -11.83 2.66
C PRO A 43 -0.01 -12.70 1.41
N LEU A 44 -1.21 -13.27 1.34
CA LEU A 44 -1.67 -14.10 0.23
C LEU A 44 -2.58 -13.33 -0.75
N LEU A 45 -2.84 -12.04 -0.50
CA LEU A 45 -3.52 -11.20 -1.46
C LEU A 45 -2.63 -11.10 -2.70
N ASP A 46 -3.19 -11.37 -3.89
CA ASP A 46 -2.48 -11.22 -5.17
C ASP A 46 -2.27 -9.72 -5.43
N MET A 47 -1.35 -9.13 -4.68
CA MET A 47 -0.91 -7.78 -4.85
C MET A 47 -0.10 -7.75 -6.15
N VAL A 48 -0.19 -6.65 -6.90
CA VAL A 48 0.60 -6.42 -8.11
C VAL A 48 2.05 -6.10 -7.72
N ASP A 49 2.66 -6.97 -6.92
CA ASP A 49 4.08 -6.96 -6.64
C ASP A 49 4.77 -7.73 -7.75
N HIS A 50 5.09 -7.01 -8.82
CA HIS A 50 5.81 -7.57 -9.96
C HIS A 50 7.21 -8.07 -9.59
N GLU A 51 7.84 -7.51 -8.54
CA GLU A 51 9.15 -7.95 -8.05
C GLU A 51 9.02 -9.31 -7.33
N HIS A 52 8.07 -9.45 -6.39
CA HIS A 52 7.80 -10.75 -5.76
C HIS A 52 7.34 -11.81 -6.76
N ARG A 53 6.48 -11.46 -7.73
CA ARG A 53 6.10 -12.41 -8.78
C ARG A 53 7.30 -12.87 -9.59
N ARG A 54 8.19 -11.95 -10.00
CA ARG A 54 9.45 -12.33 -10.67
C ARG A 54 10.33 -13.21 -9.81
N HIS A 55 10.43 -12.92 -8.52
CA HIS A 55 11.24 -13.69 -7.58
C HIS A 55 10.68 -15.10 -7.35
N ILE A 56 9.37 -15.25 -7.15
CA ILE A 56 8.73 -16.56 -6.98
C ILE A 56 8.82 -17.38 -8.27
N VAL A 57 8.59 -16.77 -9.43
CA VAL A 57 8.75 -17.46 -10.73
C VAL A 57 10.18 -17.94 -10.91
N SER A 58 11.20 -17.12 -10.61
CA SER A 58 12.59 -17.54 -10.74
C SER A 58 12.98 -18.63 -9.75
N LEU A 59 12.46 -18.62 -8.52
CA LEU A 59 12.68 -19.71 -7.57
C LEU A 59 12.10 -21.03 -8.08
N ILE A 60 10.91 -21.02 -8.68
CA ILE A 60 10.26 -22.21 -9.25
C ILE A 60 11.05 -22.75 -10.46
N GLU A 61 11.55 -21.87 -11.33
CA GLU A 61 12.38 -22.26 -12.48
C GLU A 61 13.70 -22.92 -12.07
N ASN A 62 14.35 -22.43 -11.01
CA ASN A 62 15.62 -22.96 -10.51
C ASN A 62 15.49 -24.30 -9.74
N MET A 63 14.26 -24.79 -9.53
CA MET A 63 13.99 -26.07 -8.87
C MET A 63 13.73 -27.23 -9.85
N ASN A 64 13.73 -26.98 -11.17
CA ASN A 64 13.63 -27.98 -12.24
C ASN A 64 14.97 -28.16 -12.98
#